data_AF-A0AAZ3R8S8-F1
#
_entry.id   AF-A0AAZ3R8S8-F1
#
_cell.length_a   1.000
_cell.length_b   1.000
_cell.length_c   1.000
_cell.angle_alpha   90.00
_cell.angle_beta   90.00
_cell.angle_gamma   90.00
#
_symmetry.space_group_name_H-M   'P 1'
#
loop_
_entity.id
_entity.type
_entity.pdbx_description
1 polymer ?
#
loop_
_entity_poly.entity_id
_entity_poly.type
_entity_poly.pdbx_seq_one_letter_code
_entity_poly.pdbx_strand_id
1 'polypeptide(L)'
;IESLTRKSFIDLCRCARKEMSKQEGGPKWKRSVLPCVGVRVLEGDGEGSLLTPQPPQPRRSQRQQQRCRKPAEDEACVVLSNSMNSMNCIEADDHTSCSICMGDMVERTTLERCGHTFCRSCLDQAFKVKRACPVCRLVYGQLIGNQPASGTMMVERDPDLELSGHEGYGCICIIYSFTPGLQAPEHPNPGVSYPGTDRVAYLPDSPEGNRVLGLLRRAFEQRLIFTIGTSMTTGMHNVITWNDIHHKTSIWGGPRCFGYPDPTYLVRVTEELREKGITAD
;
A
#
# COMPACT_ATOMS: atom_id res chain seq x y z
N ILE A 1 -25.37 6.69 -9.22
CA ILE A 1 -25.50 5.25 -9.57
C ILE A 1 -26.57 4.67 -8.66
N GLU A 2 -27.69 4.23 -9.25
CA GLU A 2 -28.89 3.78 -8.53
C GLU A 2 -28.64 2.52 -7.68
N SER A 3 -29.37 2.35 -6.59
CA SER A 3 -29.17 1.23 -5.63
C SER A 3 -29.34 -0.17 -6.26
N LEU A 4 -30.07 -0.27 -7.37
CA LEU A 4 -30.33 -1.52 -8.09
C LEU A 4 -29.11 -2.03 -8.87
N THR A 5 -28.36 -1.14 -9.54
CA THR A 5 -27.10 -1.51 -10.22
C THR A 5 -25.97 -1.81 -9.23
N ARG A 6 -26.08 -1.24 -8.02
CA ARG A 6 -25.17 -1.50 -6.89
C ARG A 6 -25.39 -2.88 -6.28
N LYS A 7 -26.64 -3.27 -6.02
CA LYS A 7 -26.97 -4.61 -5.52
C LYS A 7 -26.59 -5.70 -6.53
N SER A 8 -26.79 -5.45 -7.82
CA SER A 8 -26.45 -6.42 -8.86
C SER A 8 -24.94 -6.60 -9.07
N PHE A 9 -24.11 -5.55 -8.98
CA PHE A 9 -22.64 -5.71 -8.98
C PHE A 9 -22.17 -6.54 -7.78
N ILE A 10 -22.74 -6.27 -6.62
CA ILE A 10 -22.41 -6.96 -5.37
C ILE A 10 -22.84 -8.41 -5.40
N ASP A 11 -24.06 -8.68 -5.88
CA ASP A 11 -24.58 -10.03 -6.08
C ASP A 11 -23.77 -10.77 -7.15
N LEU A 12 -23.30 -10.10 -8.20
CA LEU A 12 -22.40 -10.67 -9.20
C LEU A 12 -21.05 -11.05 -8.57
N CYS A 13 -20.48 -10.20 -7.73
CA CYS A 13 -19.28 -10.55 -6.99
C CYS A 13 -19.52 -11.71 -6.01
N ARG A 14 -20.68 -11.76 -5.34
CA ARG A 14 -21.05 -12.86 -4.43
C ARG A 14 -21.26 -14.19 -5.19
N CYS A 15 -21.90 -14.14 -6.35
CA CYS A 15 -22.10 -15.30 -7.22
C CYS A 15 -20.79 -15.80 -7.82
N ALA A 16 -19.94 -14.90 -8.33
CA ALA A 16 -18.61 -15.27 -8.82
C ALA A 16 -17.77 -15.92 -7.71
N ARG A 17 -17.86 -15.45 -6.46
CA ARG A 17 -17.18 -16.04 -5.30
C ARG A 17 -17.69 -17.44 -4.93
N LYS A 18 -19.01 -17.67 -4.96
CA LYS A 18 -19.61 -19.00 -4.71
C LYS A 18 -19.19 -20.03 -5.75
N GLU A 19 -19.08 -19.62 -7.02
CA GLU A 19 -18.65 -20.52 -8.10
C GLU A 19 -17.16 -20.87 -8.02
N MET A 20 -16.31 -19.91 -7.64
CA MET A 20 -14.88 -20.19 -7.42
C MET A 20 -14.64 -21.14 -6.23
N SER A 21 -15.40 -20.99 -5.15
CA SER A 21 -15.26 -21.86 -3.95
C SER A 21 -15.75 -23.30 -4.21
N LYS A 22 -16.68 -23.51 -5.15
CA LYS A 22 -17.13 -24.85 -5.55
C LYS A 22 -16.10 -25.61 -6.39
N GLN A 23 -15.23 -24.91 -7.13
CA GLN A 23 -14.22 -25.56 -7.98
C GLN A 23 -13.08 -26.21 -7.19
N GLU A 24 -12.87 -25.83 -5.93
CA GLU A 24 -11.85 -26.46 -5.07
C GLU A 24 -12.31 -27.80 -4.44
N GLY A 25 -13.59 -28.18 -4.60
CA GLY A 25 -14.15 -29.44 -4.08
C GLY A 25 -14.41 -30.55 -5.11
N GLY A 26 -14.09 -30.35 -6.39
CA GLY A 26 -14.41 -31.29 -7.49
C GLY A 26 -13.19 -32.00 -8.09
N PRO A 27 -13.32 -33.26 -8.56
CA PRO A 27 -12.19 -33.99 -9.14
C PRO A 27 -11.72 -33.31 -10.44
N LYS A 28 -10.40 -33.11 -10.57
CA LYS A 28 -9.72 -32.46 -11.68
C LYS A 28 -10.20 -32.99 -13.04
N TRP A 29 -11.09 -32.26 -13.71
CA TRP A 29 -11.50 -32.62 -15.07
C TRP A 29 -10.40 -32.19 -16.05
N LYS A 30 -9.84 -33.17 -16.76
CA LYS A 30 -8.90 -32.95 -17.87
C LYS A 30 -9.56 -32.04 -18.92
N ARG A 31 -8.89 -30.93 -19.23
CA ARG A 31 -9.32 -29.95 -20.23
C ARG A 31 -9.29 -30.58 -21.62
N SER A 32 -10.44 -31.06 -22.10
CA SER A 32 -10.66 -31.37 -23.52
C SER A 32 -10.88 -30.05 -24.27
N VAL A 33 -9.95 -29.72 -25.16
CA VAL A 33 -10.02 -28.54 -26.04
C VAL A 33 -11.04 -28.85 -27.14
N LEU A 34 -12.09 -28.04 -27.25
CA LEU A 34 -12.96 -28.00 -28.43
C LEU A 34 -12.59 -26.78 -29.29
N PRO A 35 -12.71 -26.88 -30.63
CA PRO A 35 -11.99 -26.02 -31.57
C PRO A 35 -12.76 -24.75 -31.91
N CYS A 36 -12.05 -23.62 -31.98
CA CYS A 36 -12.57 -22.38 -32.53
C CYS A 36 -12.65 -22.48 -34.05
N VAL A 37 -13.84 -22.22 -34.59
CA VAL A 37 -14.14 -22.09 -36.02
C VAL A 37 -13.39 -20.87 -36.59
N GLY A 38 -12.75 -21.09 -37.74
CA GLY A 38 -11.73 -20.22 -38.30
C GLY A 38 -12.22 -18.98 -39.05
N VAL A 39 -11.28 -18.06 -39.22
CA VAL A 39 -11.26 -17.05 -40.29
C VAL A 39 -9.88 -17.15 -40.94
N ARG A 40 -9.89 -17.40 -42.25
CA ARG A 40 -8.71 -17.60 -43.11
C ARG A 40 -8.05 -16.25 -43.40
N VAL A 41 -6.72 -16.17 -43.24
CA VAL A 41 -5.87 -15.20 -43.94
C VAL A 41 -4.64 -15.94 -44.46
N LEU A 42 -4.31 -15.61 -45.70
CA LEU A 42 -3.43 -16.31 -46.65
C LEU A 42 -1.96 -16.36 -46.23
N GLU A 43 -1.30 -17.44 -46.67
CA GLU A 43 0.09 -17.81 -46.44
C GLU A 43 1.10 -16.89 -47.16
N GLY A 44 2.28 -16.75 -46.55
CA GLY A 44 3.48 -16.19 -47.16
C GLY A 44 4.71 -16.77 -46.46
N ASP A 45 5.50 -17.52 -47.21
CA ASP A 45 6.68 -18.28 -46.79
C ASP A 45 7.83 -17.41 -46.28
N GLY A 46 8.57 -17.92 -45.30
CA GLY A 46 9.83 -17.34 -44.83
C GLY A 46 10.41 -18.11 -43.65
N GLU A 47 11.30 -19.06 -43.94
CA GLU A 47 12.16 -19.70 -42.93
C GLU A 47 13.12 -18.67 -42.32
N GLY A 48 13.03 -18.50 -41.00
CA GLY A 48 13.91 -17.64 -40.22
C GLY A 48 13.85 -18.03 -38.75
N SER A 49 14.92 -18.69 -38.28
CA SER A 49 15.12 -19.06 -36.88
C SER A 49 15.10 -17.81 -35.99
N LEU A 50 14.04 -17.64 -35.19
CA LEU A 50 14.00 -16.63 -34.14
C LEU A 50 13.37 -17.19 -32.85
N LEU A 51 14.12 -17.00 -31.78
CA LEU A 51 13.89 -17.39 -30.40
C LEU A 51 12.48 -17.02 -29.89
N THR A 52 11.88 -17.92 -29.12
CA THR A 52 10.60 -17.70 -28.43
C THR A 52 10.70 -16.55 -27.41
N PRO A 53 9.74 -15.61 -27.38
CA PRO A 53 9.72 -14.57 -26.35
C PRO A 53 9.36 -15.20 -25.00
N GLN A 54 10.27 -15.08 -24.03
CA GLN A 54 9.97 -15.43 -22.65
C GLN A 54 8.92 -14.47 -22.06
N PRO A 55 7.99 -14.94 -21.21
CA PRO A 55 7.05 -14.08 -20.53
C PRO A 55 7.80 -13.10 -19.60
N PRO A 56 7.34 -11.83 -19.48
CA PRO A 56 8.03 -10.82 -18.70
C PRO A 56 8.03 -11.20 -17.21
N GLN A 57 9.23 -11.40 -16.66
CA GLN A 57 9.48 -11.53 -15.24
C GLN A 57 9.21 -10.17 -14.56
N PRO A 58 8.41 -10.10 -13.48
CA PRO A 58 8.25 -8.86 -12.74
C PRO A 58 9.58 -8.50 -12.05
N ARG A 59 10.19 -7.38 -12.48
CA ARG A 59 11.39 -6.82 -11.85
C ARG A 59 11.07 -6.33 -10.44
N ARG A 60 11.69 -6.98 -9.45
CA ARG A 60 11.75 -6.55 -8.05
C ARG A 60 12.32 -5.13 -7.93
N SER A 61 11.76 -4.31 -7.05
CA SER A 61 12.42 -3.09 -6.58
C SER A 61 13.58 -3.46 -5.63
N GLN A 62 14.72 -2.80 -5.80
CA GLN A 62 15.96 -3.03 -5.03
C GLN A 62 15.88 -2.64 -3.54
N ARG A 63 14.74 -2.15 -3.04
CA ARG A 63 14.61 -1.64 -1.67
C ARG A 63 14.32 -2.71 -0.61
N GLN A 64 14.13 -3.96 -1.01
CA GLN A 64 13.77 -5.07 -0.11
C GLN A 64 14.90 -6.09 0.10
N GLN A 65 16.12 -5.84 -0.38
CA GLN A 65 17.26 -6.77 -0.23
C GLN A 65 18.28 -6.42 0.86
N GLN A 66 18.18 -5.28 1.54
CA GLN A 66 19.07 -4.96 2.66
C GLN A 66 18.36 -5.10 4.02
N ARG A 67 17.98 -6.33 4.38
CA ARG A 67 17.86 -6.68 5.82
C ARG A 67 17.97 -8.18 6.16
N CYS A 68 18.72 -8.95 5.38
CA CYS A 68 19.11 -10.31 5.76
C CYS A 68 20.56 -10.59 5.35
N ARG A 69 21.53 -10.05 6.09
CA ARG A 69 22.87 -10.62 6.18
C ARG A 69 23.25 -10.68 7.66
N LYS A 70 23.19 -11.89 8.23
CA LYS A 70 23.95 -12.23 9.44
C LYS A 70 25.36 -12.64 8.99
N PRO A 71 26.40 -12.34 9.77
CA PRO A 71 27.55 -13.22 9.88
C PRO A 71 27.57 -13.90 11.25
N ALA A 72 27.83 -15.20 11.24
CA ALA A 72 28.43 -15.93 12.35
C ALA A 72 29.94 -15.65 12.34
N GLU A 73 30.57 -15.53 13.50
CA GLU A 73 31.72 -16.31 14.03
C GLU A 73 32.52 -15.29 14.89
N ASP A 74 33.24 -15.54 15.98
CA ASP A 74 33.41 -16.61 16.97
C ASP A 74 34.14 -15.96 18.18
N GLU A 75 34.12 -16.63 19.32
CA GLU A 75 34.68 -16.29 20.64
C GLU A 75 36.15 -15.78 20.70
N ALA A 76 36.43 -14.85 21.64
CA ALA A 76 37.61 -14.88 22.52
C ALA A 76 37.54 -13.82 23.64
N CYS A 77 37.34 -14.27 24.88
CA CYS A 77 37.59 -13.51 26.11
C CYS A 77 39.08 -13.51 26.48
N VAL A 78 39.63 -12.35 26.87
CA VAL A 78 40.78 -12.27 27.80
C VAL A 78 40.72 -10.97 28.59
N VAL A 79 40.69 -11.11 29.91
CA VAL A 79 40.76 -10.06 30.94
C VAL A 79 42.21 -9.66 31.14
N LEU A 80 42.51 -8.37 31.40
CA LEU A 80 43.31 -7.89 32.55
C LEU A 80 43.45 -6.33 32.60
N SER A 81 42.85 -5.78 33.66
CA SER A 81 43.30 -4.70 34.58
C SER A 81 43.83 -3.33 34.11
N ASN A 82 43.11 -2.30 34.59
CA ASN A 82 43.52 -1.01 35.19
C ASN A 82 44.68 -0.18 34.59
N SER A 83 44.33 1.03 34.13
CA SER A 83 44.94 2.26 34.65
C SER A 83 44.08 3.48 34.34
N MET A 84 43.84 4.28 35.38
CA MET A 84 43.27 5.62 35.31
C MET A 84 44.19 6.53 34.50
N ASN A 85 43.66 7.23 33.49
CA ASN A 85 44.11 8.59 33.27
C ASN A 85 43.05 9.44 32.59
N SER A 86 42.87 10.61 33.18
CA SER A 86 41.98 11.70 32.79
C SER A 86 42.37 12.23 31.41
N MET A 87 41.41 12.24 30.48
CA MET A 87 41.45 13.09 29.29
C MET A 87 40.02 13.51 28.97
N ASN A 88 39.81 14.80 29.18
CA ASN A 88 38.59 15.55 28.95
C ASN A 88 38.23 15.50 27.45
N CYS A 89 37.30 14.63 27.04
CA CYS A 89 36.64 14.78 25.76
C CYS A 89 35.46 15.72 25.97
N ILE A 90 35.62 16.97 25.54
CA ILE A 90 34.52 17.89 25.34
C ILE A 90 33.50 17.19 24.45
N GLU A 91 32.34 16.84 25.00
CA GLU A 91 31.15 16.50 24.22
C GLU A 91 30.71 17.76 23.48
N ALA A 92 31.32 18.00 22.32
CA ALA A 92 30.93 19.07 21.42
C ALA A 92 29.66 18.65 20.66
N ASP A 93 28.52 18.94 21.29
CA ASP A 93 27.23 19.32 20.71
C ASP A 93 27.00 18.94 19.22
N ASP A 94 26.61 17.69 18.97
CA ASP A 94 26.14 17.17 17.66
C ASP A 94 24.70 17.64 17.33
N HIS A 95 24.24 18.74 17.95
CA HIS A 95 22.90 19.32 17.75
C HIS A 95 22.93 20.77 17.21
N THR A 96 24.00 21.16 16.52
CA THR A 96 24.17 22.52 15.97
C THR A 96 23.87 22.63 14.48
N SER A 97 23.82 21.51 13.74
CA SER A 97 23.58 21.52 12.29
C SER A 97 22.13 21.16 11.93
N CYS A 98 21.54 21.92 11.02
CA CYS A 98 20.19 21.70 10.52
C CYS A 98 20.19 20.64 9.42
N SER A 99 19.45 19.54 9.57
CA SER A 99 19.41 18.46 8.59
C SER A 99 18.69 18.80 7.26
N ILE A 100 18.09 19.99 7.15
CA ILE A 100 17.40 20.45 5.94
C ILE A 100 18.34 21.28 5.06
N CYS A 101 19.03 22.27 5.64
CA CYS A 101 19.97 23.12 4.90
C CYS A 101 21.43 22.69 5.04
N MET A 102 21.73 21.70 5.89
CA MET A 102 23.07 21.19 6.19
C MET A 102 24.05 22.25 6.73
N GLY A 103 23.53 23.38 7.24
CA GLY A 103 24.32 24.45 7.85
C GLY A 103 23.94 24.67 9.32
N ASP A 104 24.52 25.71 9.94
CA ASP A 104 24.25 26.06 11.33
C ASP A 104 22.78 26.40 11.56
N MET A 105 22.24 25.96 12.69
CA MET A 105 20.84 26.25 13.02
C MET A 105 20.61 27.73 13.35
N VAL A 106 19.78 28.39 12.54
CA VAL A 106 19.27 29.75 12.76
C VAL A 106 17.83 29.69 13.26
N GLU A 107 17.51 30.37 14.36
CA GLU A 107 16.17 30.38 14.97
C GLU A 107 15.63 28.95 15.19
N ARG A 108 16.27 28.21 16.08
CA ARG A 108 15.97 26.79 16.35
C ARG A 108 14.49 26.59 16.69
N THR A 109 13.84 25.69 15.97
CA THR A 109 12.47 25.25 16.25
C THR A 109 12.48 23.74 16.47
N THR A 110 12.06 23.31 17.65
CA THR A 110 11.98 21.89 18.04
C THR A 110 10.55 21.39 17.90
N LEU A 111 10.39 20.25 17.22
CA LEU A 111 9.10 19.61 17.06
C LEU A 111 8.71 18.84 18.33
N GLU A 112 7.69 19.30 19.05
CA GLU A 112 7.33 18.83 20.40
C GLU A 112 7.13 17.31 20.54
N ARG A 113 6.49 16.65 19.56
CA ARG A 113 6.17 15.22 19.67
C ARG A 113 7.35 14.29 19.37
N CYS A 114 8.35 14.75 18.62
CA CYS A 114 9.48 13.90 18.20
C CYS A 114 10.86 14.42 18.60
N GLY A 115 10.97 15.62 19.16
CA GLY A 115 12.23 16.21 19.64
C GLY A 115 13.22 16.68 18.56
N HIS A 116 13.00 16.39 17.27
CA HIS A 116 13.88 16.87 16.20
C HIS A 116 13.84 18.40 16.06
N THR A 117 15.01 19.01 15.88
CA THR A 117 15.21 20.47 15.81
C THR A 117 15.73 20.90 14.45
N PHE A 118 15.22 22.03 13.94
CA PHE A 118 15.57 22.58 12.63
C PHE A 118 15.66 24.12 12.69
N CYS A 119 16.19 24.76 11.65
CA CYS A 119 15.95 26.19 11.46
C CYS A 119 14.46 26.47 11.26
N ARG A 120 13.93 27.56 11.84
CA ARG A 120 12.51 27.96 11.69
C ARG A 120 12.08 28.02 10.23
N SER A 121 12.83 28.75 9.40
CA SER A 121 12.53 28.92 7.98
C SER A 121 12.58 27.60 7.19
N CYS A 122 13.53 26.71 7.52
CA CYS A 122 13.63 25.40 6.88
C CYS A 122 12.42 24.51 7.23
N LEU A 123 12.00 24.51 8.51
CA LEU A 123 10.84 23.75 8.95
C LEU A 123 9.54 24.29 8.32
N ASP A 124 9.35 25.61 8.31
CA ASP A 124 8.19 26.26 7.70
C ASP A 124 8.07 25.90 6.21
N GLN A 125 9.19 25.93 5.47
CA GLN A 125 9.19 25.55 4.06
C GLN A 125 8.90 24.06 3.86
N ALA A 126 9.44 23.19 4.71
CA ALA A 126 9.11 21.76 4.66
C ALA A 126 7.61 21.51 4.94
N PHE A 127 7.03 22.22 5.91
CA PHE A 127 5.63 22.07 6.30
C PHE A 127 4.63 22.61 5.26
N LYS A 128 5.05 23.54 4.39
CA LYS A 128 4.26 23.94 3.21
C LYS A 128 4.09 22.79 2.20
N VAL A 129 5.07 21.87 2.13
CA VAL A 129 5.01 20.71 1.24
C VAL A 129 4.30 19.55 1.92
N LYS A 130 4.76 19.18 3.12
CA LYS A 130 4.17 18.10 3.92
C LYS A 130 4.39 18.41 5.39
N ARG A 131 3.30 18.47 6.16
CA ARG A 131 3.35 18.67 7.61
C ARG A 131 3.80 17.39 8.32
N ALA A 132 5.04 16.99 8.12
CA ALA A 132 5.67 15.84 8.74
C ALA A 132 7.13 16.16 9.06
N CYS A 133 7.66 15.58 10.13
CA CYS A 133 9.07 15.75 10.50
C CYS A 133 9.98 15.27 9.34
N PRO A 134 10.93 16.10 8.86
CA PRO A 134 11.84 15.69 7.79
C PRO A 134 12.76 14.52 8.15
N VAL A 135 12.99 14.26 9.44
CA VAL A 135 13.85 13.17 9.93
C VAL A 135 13.03 11.88 10.14
N CYS A 136 12.05 11.91 11.04
CA CYS A 136 11.32 10.69 11.42
C CYS A 136 9.95 10.52 10.75
N ARG A 137 9.53 11.48 9.92
CA ARG A 137 8.25 11.49 9.18
C ARG A 137 6.98 11.50 10.03
N LEU A 138 7.09 11.71 11.34
CA LEU A 138 5.92 11.90 12.21
C LEU A 138 5.08 13.06 11.67
N VAL A 139 3.79 12.81 11.43
CA VAL A 139 2.84 13.79 10.88
C VAL A 139 2.38 14.77 11.97
N TYR A 140 2.30 16.05 11.62
CA TYR A 140 1.87 17.16 12.45
C TYR A 140 0.59 17.79 11.91
N GLY A 141 -0.52 17.59 12.61
CA GLY A 141 -1.86 17.97 12.16
C GLY A 141 -2.51 16.89 11.27
N GLN A 142 -3.61 17.26 10.62
CA GLN A 142 -4.35 16.33 9.76
C GLN A 142 -3.78 16.34 8.35
N LEU A 143 -3.34 15.17 7.86
CA LEU A 143 -2.91 15.01 6.48
C LEU A 143 -4.13 14.77 5.60
N ILE A 144 -4.35 15.64 4.61
CA ILE A 144 -5.40 15.43 3.60
C ILE A 144 -4.74 15.06 2.28
N GLY A 145 -5.14 13.95 1.70
CA GLY A 145 -4.65 13.50 0.40
C GLY A 145 -5.43 14.08 -0.78
N ASN A 146 -5.12 13.60 -1.97
CA ASN A 146 -5.72 14.05 -3.23
C ASN A 146 -6.59 12.97 -3.89
N GLN A 147 -7.12 12.00 -3.14
CA GLN A 147 -8.16 11.08 -3.65
C GLN A 147 -9.31 11.86 -4.30
N PRO A 148 -9.83 11.47 -5.47
CA PRO A 148 -10.96 12.19 -6.08
C PRO A 148 -12.20 12.25 -5.18
N ALA A 149 -12.88 13.40 -5.17
CA ALA A 149 -14.06 13.63 -4.33
C ALA A 149 -15.30 12.81 -4.76
N SER A 150 -15.30 12.26 -5.99
CA SER A 150 -16.35 11.37 -6.50
C SER A 150 -16.36 9.98 -5.85
N GLY A 151 -15.36 9.67 -5.02
CA GLY A 151 -15.21 8.38 -4.37
C GLY A 151 -16.30 8.08 -3.35
N THR A 152 -16.76 6.83 -3.35
CA THR A 152 -17.59 6.26 -2.29
C THR A 152 -16.93 5.03 -1.68
N MET A 153 -17.12 4.83 -0.38
CA MET A 153 -16.67 3.65 0.37
C MET A 153 -17.88 3.00 1.02
N MET A 154 -18.09 1.71 0.74
CA MET A 154 -19.19 0.91 1.28
C MET A 154 -18.63 -0.32 1.97
N VAL A 155 -19.38 -0.84 2.94
CA VAL A 155 -18.98 -2.00 3.73
C VAL A 155 -20.12 -3.00 3.74
N GLU A 156 -19.81 -4.23 3.36
CA GLU A 156 -20.68 -5.38 3.54
C GLU A 156 -20.00 -6.42 4.42
N ARG A 157 -20.80 -7.26 5.07
CA ARG A 157 -20.31 -8.36 5.91
C ARG A 157 -20.91 -9.66 5.40
N ASP A 158 -20.08 -10.67 5.28
CA ASP A 158 -20.44 -12.02 4.86
C ASP A 158 -20.05 -13.00 5.99
N PRO A 159 -20.99 -13.45 6.83
CA PRO A 159 -20.70 -14.33 7.95
C PRO A 159 -20.29 -15.74 7.51
N ASP A 160 -20.63 -16.14 6.28
CA ASP A 160 -20.37 -17.49 5.76
C ASP A 160 -19.01 -17.58 5.04
N LEU A 161 -18.36 -16.43 4.82
CA LEU A 161 -17.07 -16.36 4.14
C LEU A 161 -15.94 -16.20 5.16
N GLU A 162 -15.20 -17.28 5.39
CA GLU A 162 -14.00 -17.25 6.23
C GLU A 162 -12.75 -16.99 5.37
N LEU A 163 -11.81 -16.20 5.91
CA LEU A 163 -10.52 -15.94 5.27
C LEU A 163 -9.47 -16.86 5.88
N SER A 164 -8.64 -17.49 5.03
CA SER A 164 -7.58 -18.38 5.50
C SER A 164 -6.66 -17.70 6.54
N GLY A 165 -6.49 -18.33 7.71
CA GLY A 165 -5.76 -17.78 8.86
C GLY A 165 -6.60 -16.92 9.82
N HIS A 166 -7.90 -16.82 9.58
CA HIS A 166 -8.89 -16.13 10.42
C HIS A 166 -10.17 -16.97 10.57
N GLU A 167 -10.00 -18.27 10.77
CA GLU A 167 -11.11 -19.22 10.91
C GLU A 167 -12.05 -18.85 12.07
N GLY A 168 -13.35 -19.07 11.89
CA GLY A 168 -14.39 -18.69 12.86
C GLY A 168 -14.78 -17.22 12.86
N TYR A 169 -14.20 -16.40 11.98
CA TYR A 169 -14.66 -15.04 11.68
C TYR A 169 -15.22 -14.96 10.26
N GLY A 170 -16.27 -14.17 10.08
CA GLY A 170 -16.76 -13.82 8.75
C GLY A 170 -15.80 -12.91 7.98
N CYS A 171 -16.26 -12.38 6.86
CA CYS A 171 -15.48 -11.47 6.02
C CYS A 171 -16.17 -10.10 5.88
N ILE A 172 -15.39 -9.04 6.09
CA ILE A 172 -15.77 -7.67 5.76
C ILE A 172 -15.33 -7.40 4.31
N CYS A 173 -16.27 -7.07 3.43
CA CYS A 173 -16.02 -6.62 2.08
C CYS A 173 -16.11 -5.09 2.02
N ILE A 174 -15.00 -4.44 1.69
CA ILE A 174 -14.93 -2.99 1.48
C ILE A 174 -14.99 -2.71 0.00
N ILE A 175 -15.96 -1.91 -0.44
CA ILE A 175 -16.19 -1.59 -1.85
C ILE A 175 -15.94 -0.10 -2.06
N TYR A 176 -14.97 0.20 -2.91
CA TYR A 176 -14.66 1.55 -3.36
C TYR A 176 -15.17 1.76 -4.78
N SER A 177 -15.84 2.88 -5.03
CA SER A 177 -16.34 3.22 -6.36
C SER A 177 -16.07 4.69 -6.67
N PHE A 178 -15.52 4.95 -7.85
CA PHE A 178 -15.19 6.28 -8.36
C PHE A 178 -15.74 6.44 -9.77
N THR A 179 -16.44 7.53 -10.03
CA THR A 179 -16.83 7.90 -11.39
C THR A 179 -15.66 8.53 -12.15
N PRO A 180 -15.64 8.46 -13.50
CA PRO A 180 -14.71 9.25 -14.31
C PRO A 180 -14.85 10.75 -14.00
N GLY A 181 -13.78 11.50 -14.22
CA GLY A 181 -13.78 12.94 -13.97
C GLY A 181 -12.57 13.65 -14.56
N LEU A 182 -12.45 14.94 -14.23
CA LEU A 182 -11.30 15.77 -14.57
C LEU A 182 -10.42 15.99 -13.34
N GLN A 183 -9.11 16.01 -13.56
CA GLN A 183 -8.13 16.28 -12.52
C GLN A 183 -8.30 17.70 -11.96
N ALA A 184 -8.37 17.79 -10.64
CA ALA A 184 -8.46 19.03 -9.88
C ALA A 184 -7.08 19.70 -9.76
N PRO A 185 -6.99 20.96 -9.27
CA PRO A 185 -5.71 21.66 -9.12
C PRO A 185 -4.67 20.93 -8.26
N GLU A 186 -5.10 20.08 -7.32
CA GLU A 186 -4.22 19.27 -6.47
C GLU A 186 -3.69 17.97 -7.13
N HIS A 187 -4.13 17.67 -8.36
CA HIS A 187 -3.72 16.48 -9.10
C HIS A 187 -2.53 16.77 -10.03
N PRO A 188 -1.80 15.74 -10.49
CA PRO A 188 -0.59 15.94 -11.30
C PRO A 188 -0.81 16.73 -12.60
N ASN A 189 -1.94 16.55 -13.27
CA ASN A 189 -2.25 17.19 -14.54
C ASN A 189 -3.65 17.82 -14.51
N PRO A 190 -3.83 19.02 -13.89
CA PRO A 190 -5.14 19.65 -13.76
C PRO A 190 -5.87 19.80 -15.11
N GLY A 191 -7.17 19.52 -15.12
CA GLY A 191 -8.02 19.54 -16.31
C GLY A 191 -7.95 18.28 -17.19
N VAL A 192 -6.95 17.41 -17.01
CA VAL A 192 -6.87 16.14 -17.75
C VAL A 192 -7.85 15.13 -17.19
N SER A 193 -8.53 14.38 -18.06
CA SER A 193 -9.49 13.35 -17.64
C SER A 193 -8.81 12.13 -17.01
N TYR A 194 -9.55 11.48 -16.11
CA TYR A 194 -9.21 10.15 -15.58
C TYR A 194 -10.44 9.24 -15.65
N PRO A 195 -10.25 7.92 -15.89
CA PRO A 195 -11.34 6.97 -15.85
C PRO A 195 -11.77 6.66 -14.41
N GLY A 196 -13.04 6.29 -14.25
CA GLY A 196 -13.57 5.76 -13.00
C GLY A 196 -13.03 4.36 -12.69
N THR A 197 -13.25 3.87 -11.47
CA THR A 197 -12.83 2.53 -11.06
C THR A 197 -13.68 2.01 -9.91
N ASP A 198 -13.88 0.69 -9.89
CA ASP A 198 -14.44 -0.04 -8.75
C ASP A 198 -13.38 -1.01 -8.21
N ARG A 199 -13.23 -1.05 -6.89
CA ARG A 199 -12.26 -1.91 -6.21
C ARG A 199 -12.88 -2.54 -4.97
N VAL A 200 -12.55 -3.80 -4.75
CA VAL A 200 -13.00 -4.55 -3.57
C VAL A 200 -11.79 -4.95 -2.75
N ALA A 201 -11.90 -4.82 -1.42
CA ALA A 201 -10.92 -5.27 -0.46
C ALA A 201 -11.57 -6.08 0.67
N TYR A 202 -10.77 -6.91 1.34
CA TYR A 202 -11.25 -7.88 2.31
C TYR A 202 -10.52 -7.77 3.65
N LEU A 203 -11.27 -7.77 4.74
CA LEU A 203 -10.77 -7.91 6.10
C LEU A 203 -11.50 -9.05 6.80
N PRO A 204 -10.86 -9.76 7.75
CA PRO A 204 -11.60 -10.66 8.61
C PRO A 204 -12.57 -9.84 9.46
N ASP A 205 -13.78 -10.36 9.69
CA ASP A 205 -14.74 -9.78 10.63
C ASP A 205 -14.41 -10.15 12.08
N SER A 206 -13.16 -9.84 12.45
CA SER A 206 -12.60 -10.03 13.79
C SER A 206 -12.46 -8.68 14.50
N PRO A 207 -12.21 -8.66 15.83
CA PRO A 207 -11.92 -7.41 16.55
C PRO A 207 -10.78 -6.61 15.89
N GLU A 208 -9.70 -7.27 15.46
CA GLU A 208 -8.55 -6.67 14.78
C GLU A 208 -8.96 -6.07 13.43
N GLY A 209 -9.70 -6.84 12.63
CA GLY A 209 -10.18 -6.39 11.32
C GLY A 209 -11.13 -5.19 11.42
N ASN A 210 -12.00 -5.17 12.43
CA ASN A 210 -12.89 -4.03 12.69
C ASN A 210 -12.12 -2.77 13.13
N ARG A 211 -11.03 -2.90 13.90
CA ARG A 211 -10.14 -1.77 14.20
C ARG A 211 -9.52 -1.21 12.93
N VAL A 212 -8.97 -2.06 12.07
CA VAL A 212 -8.42 -1.65 10.77
C VAL A 212 -9.48 -1.00 9.89
N LEU A 213 -10.71 -1.53 9.83
CA LEU A 213 -11.81 -0.93 9.10
C LEU A 213 -12.10 0.51 9.55
N GLY A 214 -12.11 0.76 10.87
CA GLY A 214 -12.30 2.09 11.43
C GLY A 214 -11.21 3.07 10.97
N LEU A 215 -9.96 2.63 10.99
CA LEU A 215 -8.83 3.43 10.49
C LEU A 215 -8.92 3.68 8.97
N LEU A 216 -9.30 2.67 8.18
CA LEU A 216 -9.48 2.81 6.73
C LEU A 216 -10.61 3.80 6.38
N ARG A 217 -11.69 3.84 7.16
CA ARG A 217 -12.75 4.85 7.00
C ARG A 217 -12.21 6.26 7.21
N ARG A 218 -11.48 6.49 8.32
CA ARG A 218 -10.81 7.77 8.59
C ARG A 218 -9.83 8.17 7.48
N ALA A 219 -9.03 7.21 7.00
CA ALA A 219 -8.11 7.45 5.90
C ALA A 219 -8.84 7.80 4.59
N PHE A 220 -9.99 7.18 4.32
CA PHE A 220 -10.80 7.48 3.15
C PHE A 220 -11.43 8.88 3.24
N GLU A 221 -11.97 9.25 4.39
CA GLU A 221 -12.49 10.60 4.69
C GLU A 221 -11.42 11.67 4.52
N GLN A 222 -10.19 11.37 4.93
CA GLN A 222 -9.02 12.24 4.75
C GLN A 222 -8.40 12.15 3.34
N ARG A 223 -9.05 11.48 2.38
CA ARG A 223 -8.62 11.38 0.98
C ARG A 223 -7.25 10.68 0.79
N LEU A 224 -6.89 9.74 1.67
CA LEU A 224 -5.56 9.11 1.73
C LEU A 224 -5.48 7.70 1.11
N ILE A 225 -6.61 7.04 0.83
CA ILE A 225 -6.62 5.65 0.31
C ILE A 225 -6.20 5.60 -1.16
N PHE A 226 -6.68 6.56 -1.96
CA PHE A 226 -6.38 6.65 -3.38
C PHE A 226 -5.68 7.96 -3.75
N THR A 227 -5.15 7.98 -4.96
CA THR A 227 -4.59 9.17 -5.61
C THR A 227 -4.80 9.05 -7.13
N ILE A 228 -4.47 10.10 -7.87
CA ILE A 228 -4.32 10.04 -9.33
C ILE A 228 -2.84 10.00 -9.66
N GLY A 229 -2.45 9.04 -10.48
CA GLY A 229 -1.05 8.88 -10.85
C GLY A 229 -0.85 7.84 -11.94
N THR A 230 0.28 7.15 -11.83
CA THR A 230 0.66 6.08 -12.76
C THR A 230 0.40 4.73 -12.12
N SER A 231 -0.37 3.87 -12.79
CA SER A 231 -0.60 2.50 -12.37
C SER A 231 0.69 1.69 -12.43
N MET A 232 1.11 1.13 -11.29
CA MET A 232 2.33 0.32 -11.22
C MET A 232 2.22 -1.00 -11.99
N THR A 233 1.02 -1.54 -12.16
CA THR A 233 0.80 -2.84 -12.82
C THR A 233 0.65 -2.70 -14.33
N THR A 234 0.05 -1.61 -14.80
CA THR A 234 -0.28 -1.41 -16.23
C THR A 234 0.54 -0.30 -16.89
N GLY A 235 1.24 0.53 -16.13
CA GLY A 235 1.95 1.71 -16.64
C GLY A 235 1.06 2.88 -17.06
N MET A 236 -0.28 2.75 -16.97
CA MET A 236 -1.20 3.80 -17.40
C MET A 236 -1.10 5.04 -16.50
N HIS A 237 -0.97 6.21 -17.11
CA HIS A 237 -0.99 7.51 -16.45
C HIS A 237 -2.41 8.07 -16.30
N ASN A 238 -2.59 9.08 -15.45
CA ASN A 238 -3.87 9.78 -15.23
C ASN A 238 -5.00 8.83 -14.82
N VAL A 239 -4.70 7.85 -13.96
CA VAL A 239 -5.68 6.89 -13.44
C VAL A 239 -5.70 6.89 -11.92
N ILE A 240 -6.82 6.41 -11.36
CA ILE A 240 -6.98 6.25 -9.91
C ILE A 240 -6.17 5.03 -9.44
N THR A 241 -5.22 5.26 -8.55
CA THR A 241 -4.34 4.24 -7.99
C THR A 241 -4.42 4.22 -6.46
N TRP A 242 -4.08 3.08 -5.87
CA TRP A 242 -3.81 3.00 -4.43
C TRP A 242 -2.73 4.02 -4.03
N ASN A 243 -2.82 4.53 -2.81
CA ASN A 243 -1.90 5.51 -2.27
C ASN A 243 -1.23 4.94 -1.01
N ASP A 244 -0.31 4.00 -1.19
CA ASP A 244 0.56 3.42 -0.14
C ASP A 244 -0.11 2.84 1.11
N ILE A 245 -1.42 2.54 1.06
CA ILE A 245 -2.13 1.78 2.08
C ILE A 245 -2.58 0.47 1.43
N HIS A 246 -1.95 -0.63 1.81
CA HIS A 246 -2.18 -1.92 1.17
C HIS A 246 -3.53 -2.51 1.56
N HIS A 247 -4.25 -2.97 0.53
CA HIS A 247 -5.52 -3.65 0.66
C HIS A 247 -5.39 -5.08 0.19
N LYS A 248 -6.13 -5.98 0.84
CA LYS A 248 -6.28 -7.36 0.37
C LYS A 248 -7.37 -7.43 -0.67
N THR A 249 -7.00 -7.50 -1.94
CA THR A 249 -7.94 -7.55 -3.08
C THR A 249 -8.26 -8.98 -3.52
N SER A 250 -7.67 -9.98 -2.87
CA SER A 250 -7.97 -11.40 -3.03
C SER A 250 -8.24 -12.02 -1.67
N ILE A 251 -9.07 -13.04 -1.61
CA ILE A 251 -9.26 -13.84 -0.39
C ILE A 251 -8.35 -15.07 -0.36
N TRP A 252 -7.58 -15.32 -1.43
CA TRP A 252 -6.68 -16.47 -1.57
C TRP A 252 -5.32 -16.05 -2.20
N GLY A 253 -4.39 -17.00 -2.29
CA GLY A 253 -3.10 -16.84 -2.97
C GLY A 253 -2.04 -16.10 -2.15
N GLY A 254 -2.34 -15.79 -0.89
CA GLY A 254 -1.40 -15.16 0.05
C GLY A 254 -0.88 -13.79 -0.40
N PRO A 255 0.22 -13.30 0.19
CA PRO A 255 0.71 -11.94 -0.03
C PRO A 255 1.06 -11.66 -1.50
N ARG A 256 1.52 -12.66 -2.26
CA ARG A 256 1.90 -12.52 -3.67
C ARG A 256 0.72 -12.21 -4.59
N CYS A 257 -0.48 -12.62 -4.18
CA CYS A 257 -1.72 -12.35 -4.91
C CYS A 257 -2.55 -11.25 -4.23
N PHE A 258 -1.94 -10.47 -3.34
CA PHE A 258 -2.64 -9.47 -2.53
C PHE A 258 -3.81 -10.08 -1.74
N GLY A 259 -3.65 -11.33 -1.26
CA GLY A 259 -4.69 -12.06 -0.55
C GLY A 259 -4.23 -12.78 0.70
N TYR A 260 -5.08 -13.70 1.16
CA TYR A 260 -4.88 -14.49 2.38
C TYR A 260 -4.42 -15.93 2.03
N PRO A 261 -3.79 -16.66 2.98
CA PRO A 261 -3.39 -16.22 4.32
C PRO A 261 -2.23 -15.21 4.29
N ASP A 262 -2.25 -14.23 5.19
CA ASP A 262 -1.13 -13.31 5.44
C ASP A 262 -1.14 -12.87 6.91
N PRO A 263 -0.41 -13.58 7.79
CA PRO A 263 -0.46 -13.34 9.22
C PRO A 263 0.09 -11.97 9.63
N THR A 264 0.81 -11.29 8.74
CA THR A 264 1.42 -9.97 9.02
C THR A 264 0.56 -8.81 8.57
N TYR A 265 -0.48 -9.05 7.78
CA TYR A 265 -1.18 -7.99 7.06
C TYR A 265 -1.78 -6.92 7.97
N LEU A 266 -2.56 -7.32 8.98
CA LEU A 266 -3.27 -6.37 9.85
C LEU A 266 -2.29 -5.46 10.63
N VAL A 267 -1.11 -5.98 10.99
CA VAL A 267 -0.04 -5.19 11.60
C VAL A 267 0.53 -4.21 10.59
N ARG A 268 0.93 -4.69 9.41
CA ARG A 268 1.54 -3.85 8.36
C ARG A 268 0.62 -2.72 7.91
N VAL A 269 -0.66 -2.99 7.64
CA VAL A 269 -1.60 -1.94 7.22
C VAL A 269 -1.86 -0.92 8.32
N THR A 270 -1.85 -1.35 9.59
CA THR A 270 -1.96 -0.42 10.73
C THR A 270 -0.74 0.50 10.82
N GLU A 271 0.47 -0.02 10.56
CA GLU A 271 1.68 0.79 10.49
C GLU A 271 1.65 1.78 9.32
N GLU A 272 1.22 1.34 8.13
CA GLU A 272 1.05 2.20 6.95
C GLU A 272 0.06 3.33 7.22
N LEU A 273 -1.06 3.03 7.88
CA LEU A 273 -2.05 4.04 8.31
C LEU A 273 -1.45 5.02 9.31
N ARG A 274 -0.70 4.53 10.30
CA ARG A 274 0.01 5.36 11.29
C ARG A 274 1.04 6.28 10.64
N GLU A 275 1.77 5.81 9.63
CA GLU A 275 2.71 6.64 8.85
C GLU A 275 2.01 7.77 8.09
N LYS A 276 0.72 7.61 7.78
CA LYS A 276 -0.14 8.66 7.23
C LYS A 276 -0.83 9.52 8.28
N GLY A 277 -0.52 9.34 9.56
CA GLY A 277 -1.14 10.07 10.67
C GLY A 277 -2.55 9.58 11.03
N ILE A 278 -2.93 8.38 10.60
CA ILE A 278 -4.20 7.74 10.94
C ILE A 278 -3.97 6.77 12.10
N THR A 279 -4.37 7.17 13.29
CA THR A 279 -4.23 6.42 14.54
C THR A 279 -5.58 6.26 15.23
N ALA A 280 -5.66 5.45 16.29
CA ALA A 280 -6.93 5.05 16.92
C ALA A 280 -7.49 6.04 17.96
N ASP A 281 -6.77 7.14 18.21
CA ASP A 281 -7.16 8.26 19.08
C ASP A 281 -8.56 8.82 18.79
#